data_AF-A0A1Y1UWU9-F1
#
_entry.id   AF-A0A1Y1UWU9-F1
#
_cell.length_a   1.000
_cell.length_b   1.000
_cell.length_c   1.000
_cell.angle_alpha   90.00
_cell.angle_beta   90.00
_cell.angle_gamma   90.00
#
_symmetry.space_group_name_H-M   'P 1'
#
loop_
_entity.id
_entity.type
_entity.pdbx_description
1 polymer ?
#
loop_
_entity_poly.entity_id
_entity_poly.type
_entity_poly.pdbx_seq_one_letter_code
_entity_poly.pdbx_strand_id
1 'polypeptide(L)'
;MSNKKENSWLFTKEELDNPPSIEYMTLAKEREWRKLASKFVLNVAKAPRLKLSRATITTAQIFIHRYYMRRTFNDNPWDVSIAAIFLASKIEYEYTSRISRYLIHECARAAKKIADPHFELNRKEKEYGYWRNNMFYYETEMLRILYYDLNVDEPYSYSIRWCRKYEISMEEEAVINYLLNESYIRTVLCLQYPAKIIAAGAFVLAIYQNKNINWKEWIKELNISTDDIKG
;
A
#
# COMPACT_ATOMS: atom_id res chain seq x y z
N MET A 1 -4.65 -34.38 -4.56
CA MET A 1 -3.99 -33.10 -4.21
C MET A 1 -4.91 -31.97 -4.61
N SER A 2 -5.89 -31.61 -3.77
CA SER A 2 -6.70 -30.42 -4.01
C SER A 2 -5.89 -29.21 -3.55
N ASN A 3 -5.26 -28.50 -4.48
CA ASN A 3 -4.81 -27.13 -4.23
C ASN A 3 -6.07 -26.29 -4.01
N LYS A 4 -6.57 -26.26 -2.76
CA LYS A 4 -7.36 -25.13 -2.28
C LYS A 4 -6.49 -23.92 -2.57
N LYS A 5 -6.86 -23.10 -3.56
CA LYS A 5 -6.45 -21.70 -3.55
C LYS A 5 -6.99 -21.17 -2.22
N GLU A 6 -6.16 -21.18 -1.17
CA GLU A 6 -6.32 -20.21 -0.09
C GLU A 6 -6.54 -18.85 -0.79
N ASN A 7 -7.44 -18.03 -0.27
CA ASN A 7 -7.76 -16.69 -0.79
C ASN A 7 -6.48 -15.85 -0.89
N SER A 8 -5.70 -16.09 -1.93
CA SER A 8 -4.40 -15.49 -2.11
C SER A 8 -4.64 -14.29 -3.00
N TRP A 9 -4.40 -13.10 -2.46
CA TRP A 9 -4.35 -11.85 -3.21
C TRP A 9 -3.08 -11.74 -4.07
N LEU A 10 -2.52 -12.89 -4.46
CA LEU A 10 -1.39 -13.02 -5.34
C LEU A 10 -1.89 -13.47 -6.71
N PHE A 11 -1.42 -12.78 -7.73
CA PHE A 11 -1.84 -12.90 -9.10
C PHE A 11 -0.63 -13.21 -9.97
N THR A 12 -0.88 -13.98 -11.02
CA THR A 12 0.11 -14.24 -12.06
C THR A 12 0.40 -12.97 -12.86
N LYS A 13 1.53 -12.93 -13.57
CA LYS A 13 1.87 -11.81 -14.44
C LYS A 13 0.80 -11.58 -15.52
N GLU A 14 0.25 -12.65 -16.07
CA GLU A 14 -0.84 -12.59 -17.06
C GLU A 14 -2.11 -11.96 -16.49
N GLU A 15 -2.51 -12.31 -15.26
CA GLU A 15 -3.66 -11.69 -14.58
C GLU A 15 -3.38 -10.21 -14.26
N LEU A 16 -2.15 -9.88 -13.86
CA LEU A 16 -1.75 -8.50 -13.57
C LEU A 16 -1.70 -7.63 -14.81
N ASP A 17 -1.38 -8.19 -15.98
CA ASP A 17 -1.37 -7.48 -17.25
C ASP A 17 -2.79 -7.29 -17.83
N ASN A 18 -3.80 -7.95 -17.24
CA ASN A 18 -5.20 -7.86 -17.65
C ASN A 18 -6.17 -7.42 -16.52
N PRO A 19 -5.96 -6.28 -15.82
CA PRO A 19 -6.90 -5.79 -14.82
C PRO A 19 -8.18 -5.25 -15.47
N PRO A 20 -9.33 -5.19 -14.75
CA PRO A 20 -10.61 -4.75 -15.33
C PRO A 20 -10.57 -3.39 -16.03
N SER A 21 -9.71 -2.48 -15.57
CA SER A 21 -9.57 -1.14 -16.16
C SER A 21 -9.07 -1.12 -17.60
N ILE A 22 -8.41 -2.18 -18.11
CA ILE A 22 -7.84 -2.17 -19.47
C ILE A 22 -8.88 -2.06 -20.58
N GLU A 23 -10.13 -2.44 -20.29
CA GLU A 23 -11.25 -2.27 -21.23
C GLU A 23 -11.46 -0.81 -21.65
N TYR A 24 -11.02 0.14 -20.80
CA TYR A 24 -11.26 1.58 -20.97
C TYR A 24 -9.96 2.41 -21.04
N MET A 25 -8.80 1.81 -20.80
CA MET A 25 -7.50 2.51 -20.82
C MET A 25 -6.31 1.58 -21.08
N THR A 26 -5.15 2.14 -21.42
CA THR A 26 -3.92 1.36 -21.55
C THR A 26 -3.41 0.88 -20.19
N LEU A 27 -2.71 -0.25 -20.17
CA LEU A 27 -2.06 -0.76 -18.94
C LEU A 27 -1.07 0.26 -18.34
N ALA A 28 -0.34 1.01 -19.17
CA ALA A 28 0.56 2.05 -18.70
C ALA A 28 -0.17 3.16 -17.92
N LYS A 29 -1.33 3.59 -18.42
CA LYS A 29 -2.18 4.60 -17.75
C LYS A 29 -2.78 4.03 -16.46
N GLU A 30 -3.22 2.78 -16.49
CA GLU A 30 -3.71 2.05 -15.31
C GLU A 30 -2.67 2.03 -14.19
N ARG A 31 -1.42 1.69 -14.51
CA ARG A 31 -0.29 1.68 -13.56
C ARG A 31 0.05 3.08 -13.06
N GLU A 32 -0.03 4.09 -13.91
CA GLU A 32 0.13 5.48 -13.50
C GLU A 32 -0.94 5.89 -12.49
N TRP A 33 -2.21 5.52 -12.71
CA TRP A 33 -3.30 5.82 -11.79
C TRP A 33 -3.16 5.12 -10.44
N ARG A 34 -2.75 3.85 -10.42
CA ARG A 34 -2.36 3.16 -9.17
C ARG A 34 -1.26 3.91 -8.43
N LYS A 35 -0.22 4.32 -9.13
CA LYS A 35 0.90 5.09 -8.56
C LYS A 35 0.43 6.43 -7.98
N LEU A 36 -0.44 7.15 -8.69
CA LEU A 36 -0.99 8.41 -8.21
C LEU A 36 -1.87 8.20 -6.96
N ALA A 37 -2.71 7.15 -6.95
CA ALA A 37 -3.52 6.78 -5.79
C ALA A 37 -2.64 6.43 -4.58
N SER A 38 -1.63 5.56 -4.74
CA SER A 38 -0.72 5.18 -3.65
C SER A 38 0.11 6.36 -3.12
N LYS A 39 0.50 7.31 -3.99
CA LYS A 39 1.13 8.56 -3.57
C LYS A 39 0.17 9.48 -2.82
N PHE A 40 -1.08 9.55 -3.26
CA PHE A 40 -2.11 10.32 -2.57
C PHE A 40 -2.36 9.77 -1.16
N VAL A 41 -2.48 8.44 -1.03
CA VAL A 41 -2.57 7.74 0.26
C VAL A 41 -1.41 8.11 1.17
N LEU A 42 -0.18 8.00 0.67
CA LEU A 42 1.02 8.36 1.43
C LEU A 42 0.97 9.81 1.93
N ASN A 43 0.65 10.76 1.06
CA ASN A 43 0.66 12.18 1.37
C ASN A 43 -0.41 12.57 2.40
N VAL A 44 -1.62 12.01 2.25
CA VAL A 44 -2.73 12.25 3.18
C VAL A 44 -2.40 11.62 4.53
N ALA A 45 -2.08 10.33 4.58
CA ALA A 45 -1.88 9.60 5.82
C ALA A 45 -0.70 10.11 6.66
N LYS A 46 0.36 10.61 6.01
CA LYS A 46 1.51 11.24 6.69
C LYS A 46 1.26 12.67 7.16
N ALA A 47 0.13 13.28 6.81
CA ALA A 47 -0.15 14.67 7.17
C ALA A 47 -0.04 14.87 8.69
N PRO A 48 0.44 16.03 9.19
CA PRO A 48 0.68 16.26 10.63
C PRO A 48 -0.56 16.09 11.51
N ARG A 49 -1.77 16.21 10.95
CA ARG A 49 -3.04 15.98 11.66
C ARG A 49 -3.46 14.51 11.73
N LEU A 50 -2.91 13.66 10.87
CA LEU A 50 -3.17 12.21 10.89
C LEU A 50 -2.02 11.42 11.50
N LYS A 51 -0.78 11.64 11.00
CA LYS A 51 0.46 10.97 11.46
C LYS A 51 0.31 9.45 11.58
N LEU A 52 -0.34 8.83 10.59
CA LEU A 52 -0.56 7.39 10.58
C LEU A 52 0.76 6.64 10.39
N SER A 53 0.87 5.45 10.98
CA SER A 53 2.08 4.64 10.89
C SER A 53 2.34 4.10 9.48
N ARG A 54 3.55 3.60 9.25
CA ARG A 54 3.92 2.92 8.00
C ARG A 54 3.07 1.68 7.73
N ALA A 55 2.66 0.95 8.77
CA ALA A 55 1.79 -0.20 8.64
C ALA A 55 0.44 0.24 8.06
N THR A 56 -0.21 1.24 8.66
CA THR A 56 -1.47 1.81 8.16
C THR A 56 -1.39 2.29 6.72
N ILE A 57 -0.31 2.99 6.36
CA ILE A 57 -0.10 3.48 5.00
C ILE A 57 0.02 2.32 4.00
N THR A 58 0.77 1.29 4.37
CA THR A 58 1.03 0.13 3.50
C THR A 58 -0.22 -0.72 3.32
N THR A 59 -0.95 -0.95 4.41
CA THR A 59 -2.25 -1.62 4.41
C THR A 59 -3.25 -0.88 3.50
N ALA A 60 -3.33 0.45 3.58
CA ALA A 60 -4.16 1.24 2.68
C ALA A 60 -3.73 1.14 1.20
N GLN A 61 -2.43 1.16 0.91
CA GLN A 61 -1.92 0.99 -0.46
C GLN A 61 -2.24 -0.41 -1.02
N ILE A 62 -2.11 -1.45 -0.20
CA ILE A 62 -2.46 -2.83 -0.59
C ILE A 62 -3.96 -2.93 -0.87
N PHE A 63 -4.82 -2.30 -0.06
CA PHE A 63 -6.27 -2.26 -0.32
C PHE A 63 -6.59 -1.57 -1.65
N ILE A 64 -5.93 -0.46 -1.99
CA ILE A 64 -6.08 0.18 -3.31
C ILE A 64 -5.70 -0.79 -4.42
N HIS A 65 -4.55 -1.45 -4.30
CA HIS A 65 -4.10 -2.39 -5.31
C HIS A 65 -5.07 -3.55 -5.50
N ARG A 66 -5.52 -4.17 -4.39
CA ARG A 66 -6.51 -5.27 -4.41
C ARG A 66 -7.86 -4.82 -4.96
N TYR A 67 -8.33 -3.61 -4.60
CA TYR A 67 -9.61 -3.06 -5.06
C TYR A 67 -9.65 -2.95 -6.59
N TYR A 68 -8.63 -2.34 -7.19
CA TYR A 68 -8.55 -2.19 -8.65
C TYR A 68 -8.17 -3.47 -9.41
N MET A 69 -7.99 -4.61 -8.73
CA MET A 69 -7.99 -5.92 -9.41
C MET A 69 -9.41 -6.44 -9.66
N ARG A 70 -10.43 -5.83 -9.05
CA ARG A 70 -11.84 -6.23 -9.17
C ARG A 70 -12.76 -5.11 -9.64
N ARG A 71 -12.30 -3.86 -9.53
CA ARG A 71 -13.00 -2.65 -9.94
C ARG A 71 -12.19 -1.88 -10.98
N THR A 72 -12.84 -0.92 -11.63
CA THR A 72 -12.23 -0.08 -12.67
C THR A 72 -11.99 1.33 -12.14
N PHE A 73 -11.13 2.10 -12.81
CA PHE A 73 -10.91 3.52 -12.49
C PHE A 73 -12.08 4.46 -12.84
N ASN A 74 -13.25 3.92 -13.21
CA ASN A 74 -14.50 4.67 -13.13
C ASN A 74 -14.79 5.05 -11.66
N ASP A 75 -14.39 4.19 -10.72
CA ASP A 75 -14.33 4.51 -9.32
C ASP A 75 -13.09 5.40 -9.09
N ASN A 76 -13.35 6.66 -8.75
CA ASN A 76 -12.31 7.67 -8.65
C ASN A 76 -11.26 7.31 -7.59
N PRO A 77 -9.96 7.28 -7.93
CA PRO A 77 -8.89 6.87 -7.01
C PRO A 77 -8.79 7.71 -5.74
N TRP A 78 -9.13 8.99 -5.78
CA TRP A 78 -9.08 9.82 -4.57
C TRP A 78 -10.21 9.46 -3.59
N ASP A 79 -11.39 9.12 -4.11
CA ASP A 79 -12.55 8.70 -3.33
C ASP A 79 -12.37 7.29 -2.74
N VAL A 80 -11.76 6.38 -3.49
CA VAL A 80 -11.40 5.06 -2.96
C VAL A 80 -10.27 5.20 -1.92
N SER A 81 -9.32 6.13 -2.12
CA SER A 81 -8.21 6.37 -1.19
C SER A 81 -8.64 6.84 0.20
N ILE A 82 -9.66 7.71 0.30
CA ILE A 82 -10.16 8.13 1.62
C ILE A 82 -10.72 6.92 2.39
N ALA A 83 -11.45 6.03 1.73
CA ALA A 83 -11.96 4.81 2.35
C ALA A 83 -10.83 3.83 2.70
N ALA A 84 -9.82 3.68 1.84
CA ALA A 84 -8.66 2.84 2.10
C ALA A 84 -7.92 3.24 3.39
N ILE A 85 -7.64 4.53 3.55
CA ILE A 85 -6.97 5.07 4.74
C ILE A 85 -7.86 4.89 5.97
N PHE A 86 -9.14 5.20 5.84
CA PHE A 86 -10.10 5.05 6.94
C PHE A 86 -10.18 3.60 7.42
N LEU A 87 -10.34 2.65 6.49
CA LEU A 87 -10.40 1.23 6.80
C LEU A 87 -9.10 0.72 7.41
N ALA A 88 -7.95 1.01 6.78
CA ALA A 88 -6.63 0.60 7.28
C ALA A 88 -6.36 1.12 8.70
N SER A 89 -6.73 2.37 9.01
CA SER A 89 -6.55 2.93 10.36
C SER A 89 -7.30 2.15 11.45
N LYS A 90 -8.43 1.53 11.11
CA LYS A 90 -9.18 0.67 12.04
C LYS A 90 -8.53 -0.70 12.20
N ILE A 91 -8.00 -1.25 11.13
CA ILE A 91 -7.32 -2.56 11.13
C ILE A 91 -6.03 -2.52 11.95
N GLU A 92 -5.26 -1.45 11.82
CA GLU A 92 -4.03 -1.23 12.57
C GLU A 92 -4.27 -0.65 13.98
N TYR A 93 -5.53 -0.59 14.43
CA TYR A 93 -5.93 -0.07 15.75
C TYR A 93 -5.49 1.39 16.04
N GLU A 94 -5.20 2.19 15.02
CA GLU A 94 -4.85 3.62 15.14
C GLU A 94 -6.09 4.54 15.10
N TYR A 95 -7.26 3.99 14.74
CA TYR A 95 -8.48 4.75 14.52
C TYR A 95 -8.94 5.56 15.75
N THR A 96 -9.31 6.81 15.50
CA THR A 96 -9.95 7.71 16.46
C THR A 96 -10.99 8.59 15.76
N SER A 97 -11.94 9.16 16.49
CA SER A 97 -12.91 10.13 15.94
C SER A 97 -12.22 11.34 15.28
N ARG A 98 -11.01 11.67 15.73
CA ARG A 98 -10.12 12.67 15.14
C ARG A 98 -9.71 12.31 13.70
N ILE A 99 -9.37 11.05 13.43
CA ILE A 99 -8.95 10.61 12.09
C ILE A 99 -10.09 10.81 11.10
N SER A 100 -11.30 10.33 11.38
CA SER A 100 -12.45 10.51 10.47
C SER A 100 -12.70 11.97 10.12
N ARG A 101 -12.52 12.88 11.09
CA ARG A 101 -12.72 14.32 10.92
C ARG A 101 -11.62 14.96 10.08
N TYR A 102 -10.35 14.75 10.43
CA TYR A 102 -9.24 15.40 9.72
C TYR A 102 -8.95 14.76 8.37
N LEU A 103 -9.29 13.49 8.18
CA LEU A 103 -9.10 12.79 6.91
C LEU A 103 -9.85 13.47 5.78
N ILE A 104 -11.10 13.93 6.03
CA ILE A 104 -11.87 14.70 5.06
C ILE A 104 -11.14 15.98 4.63
N HIS A 105 -10.60 16.72 5.60
CA HIS A 105 -9.87 17.97 5.33
C HIS A 105 -8.56 17.71 4.57
N GLU A 106 -7.81 16.67 4.95
CA GLU A 106 -6.56 16.31 4.30
C GLU A 106 -6.76 15.78 2.87
N CYS A 107 -7.79 14.97 2.64
CA CYS A 107 -8.13 14.49 1.29
C CYS A 107 -8.51 15.65 0.37
N ALA A 108 -9.36 16.56 0.83
CA ALA A 108 -9.72 17.75 0.06
C ALA A 108 -8.51 18.65 -0.23
N ARG A 109 -7.66 18.89 0.79
CA ARG A 109 -6.41 19.64 0.65
C ARG A 109 -5.50 19.04 -0.42
N ALA A 110 -5.26 17.72 -0.32
CA ALA A 110 -4.39 17.00 -1.22
C ALA A 110 -4.95 16.93 -2.65
N ALA A 111 -6.27 16.74 -2.81
CA ALA A 111 -6.93 16.65 -4.12
C ALA A 111 -6.88 17.99 -4.86
N LYS A 112 -7.08 19.09 -4.12
CA LYS A 112 -6.94 20.46 -4.66
C LYS A 112 -5.50 20.95 -4.77
N LYS A 113 -4.52 20.14 -4.35
CA LYS A 113 -3.09 20.50 -4.31
C LYS A 113 -2.83 21.80 -3.52
N ILE A 114 -3.56 22.00 -2.43
CA ILE A 114 -3.43 23.17 -1.57
C ILE A 114 -2.19 23.00 -0.67
N ALA A 115 -1.32 24.01 -0.68
CA ALA A 115 -0.08 24.01 0.09
C ALA A 115 -0.31 24.29 1.59
N ASP A 116 -1.38 24.98 1.96
CA ASP A 116 -1.68 25.35 3.36
C ASP A 116 -1.96 24.10 4.22
N PRO A 117 -1.08 23.76 5.20
CA PRO A 117 -1.25 22.59 6.05
C PRO A 117 -2.42 22.71 7.04
N HIS A 118 -2.95 23.91 7.26
CA HIS A 118 -4.09 24.17 8.15
C HIS A 118 -5.42 24.25 7.40
N PHE A 119 -5.44 23.93 6.11
CA PHE A 119 -6.66 23.94 5.33
C PHE A 119 -7.78 23.11 5.99
N GLU A 120 -8.93 23.75 6.16
CA GLU A 120 -10.14 23.14 6.68
C GLU A 120 -11.33 23.50 5.78
N LEU A 121 -12.12 22.47 5.47
CA LEU A 121 -13.39 22.64 4.77
C LEU A 121 -14.46 23.05 5.77
N ASN A 122 -15.35 23.94 5.34
CA ASN A 122 -16.55 24.23 6.12
C ASN A 122 -17.49 23.02 6.11
N ARG A 123 -17.93 22.57 7.29
CA ARG A 123 -18.80 21.40 7.43
C ARG A 123 -20.18 21.55 6.77
N LYS A 124 -20.62 22.78 6.53
CA LYS A 124 -21.90 23.07 5.85
C LYS A 124 -21.78 23.04 4.32
N GLU A 125 -20.56 23.02 3.78
CA GLU A 125 -20.35 22.96 2.33
C GLU A 125 -20.62 21.57 1.77
N LYS A 126 -21.12 21.54 0.53
CA LYS A 126 -21.40 20.30 -0.20
C LYS A 126 -20.16 19.40 -0.31
N GLU A 127 -18.99 19.99 -0.43
CA GLU A 127 -17.73 19.24 -0.59
C GLU A 127 -17.34 18.46 0.67
N TYR A 128 -17.60 19.00 1.86
CA TYR A 128 -17.39 18.22 3.10
C TYR A 128 -18.30 17.00 3.12
N GLY A 129 -19.57 17.18 2.72
CA GLY A 129 -20.54 16.09 2.54
C GLY A 129 -20.09 15.06 1.51
N TYR A 130 -19.53 15.50 0.37
CA TYR A 130 -19.00 14.63 -0.68
C TYR A 130 -17.95 13.66 -0.14
N TRP A 131 -16.87 14.19 0.45
CA TRP A 131 -15.78 13.37 0.99
C TRP A 131 -16.27 12.44 2.11
N ARG A 132 -17.12 12.95 3.01
CA ARG A 132 -17.69 12.16 4.09
C ARG A 132 -18.52 10.99 3.56
N ASN A 133 -19.40 11.25 2.59
CA ASN A 133 -20.28 10.22 2.05
C ASN A 133 -19.48 9.18 1.26
N ASN A 134 -18.51 9.61 0.46
CA ASN A 134 -17.62 8.71 -0.28
C ASN A 134 -16.78 7.84 0.66
N MET A 135 -16.28 8.41 1.77
CA MET A 135 -15.54 7.63 2.78
C MET A 135 -16.35 6.43 3.28
N PHE A 136 -17.62 6.62 3.67
CA PHE A 136 -18.48 5.53 4.17
C PHE A 136 -18.98 4.59 3.06
N TYR A 137 -19.29 5.15 1.89
CA TYR A 137 -19.73 4.37 0.73
C TYR A 137 -18.63 3.39 0.28
N TYR A 138 -17.43 3.92 0.00
CA TYR A 138 -16.32 3.09 -0.46
C TYR A 138 -15.73 2.23 0.65
N GLU A 139 -15.89 2.57 1.93
CA GLU A 139 -15.56 1.65 3.02
C GLU A 139 -16.39 0.36 2.91
N THR A 140 -17.70 0.51 2.76
CA THR A 140 -18.62 -0.63 2.62
C THR A 140 -18.31 -1.43 1.36
N GLU A 141 -18.05 -0.73 0.26
CA GLU A 141 -17.72 -1.36 -1.01
C GLU A 141 -16.37 -2.08 -0.99
N MET A 142 -15.37 -1.49 -0.34
CA MET A 142 -14.05 -2.08 -0.19
C MET A 142 -14.11 -3.35 0.66
N LEU A 143 -14.85 -3.36 1.77
CA LEU A 143 -15.07 -4.57 2.56
C LEU A 143 -15.68 -5.70 1.72
N ARG A 144 -16.66 -5.37 0.87
CA ARG A 144 -17.30 -6.33 -0.04
C ARG A 144 -16.33 -6.87 -1.09
N ILE A 145 -15.58 -5.98 -1.74
CA ILE A 145 -14.65 -6.35 -2.82
C ILE A 145 -13.46 -7.15 -2.29
N LEU A 146 -12.99 -6.83 -1.09
CA LEU A 146 -11.93 -7.58 -0.41
C LEU A 146 -12.46 -8.87 0.23
N TYR A 147 -13.75 -9.21 0.09
CA TYR A 147 -14.38 -10.38 0.72
C TYR A 147 -14.08 -10.47 2.23
N TYR A 148 -13.96 -9.31 2.91
CA TYR A 148 -13.55 -9.20 4.31
C TYR A 148 -12.18 -9.81 4.65
N ASP A 149 -11.35 -10.13 3.65
CA ASP A 149 -9.96 -10.52 3.83
C ASP A 149 -9.08 -9.28 4.02
N LEU A 150 -9.07 -8.81 5.26
CA LEU A 150 -8.37 -7.62 5.71
C LEU A 150 -7.02 -7.94 6.35
N ASN A 151 -6.61 -9.22 6.35
CA ASN A 151 -5.32 -9.60 6.88
C ASN A 151 -4.24 -9.22 5.87
N VAL A 152 -3.33 -8.35 6.30
CA VAL A 152 -2.28 -7.80 5.46
C VAL A 152 -0.96 -7.94 6.21
N ASP A 153 -0.06 -8.72 5.63
CA ASP A 153 1.31 -8.80 6.12
C ASP A 153 2.10 -7.59 5.63
N GLU A 154 2.74 -6.88 6.55
CA GLU A 154 3.56 -5.72 6.24
C GLU A 154 5.07 -6.10 6.19
N PRO A 155 5.84 -5.54 5.23
CA PRO A 155 7.21 -5.97 4.95
C PRO A 155 8.25 -5.46 5.97
N TYR A 156 7.95 -4.40 6.73
CA TYR A 156 8.92 -3.70 7.58
C TYR A 156 9.27 -4.54 8.82
N SER A 157 8.36 -5.35 9.34
CA SER A 157 8.66 -6.29 10.44
C SER A 157 9.77 -7.28 10.06
N TYR A 158 9.75 -7.79 8.82
CA TYR A 158 10.80 -8.65 8.29
C TYR A 158 12.12 -7.89 8.11
N SER A 159 12.06 -6.70 7.50
CA SER A 159 13.26 -5.90 7.28
C SER A 159 13.94 -5.51 8.59
N ILE A 160 13.18 -5.04 9.59
CA ILE A 160 13.72 -4.67 10.92
C ILE A 160 14.38 -5.88 11.60
N ARG A 161 13.78 -7.07 11.48
CA ARG A 161 14.35 -8.30 12.05
C ARG A 161 15.70 -8.63 11.42
N TRP A 162 15.83 -8.51 10.11
CA TRP A 162 17.09 -8.77 9.41
C TRP A 162 18.12 -7.67 9.65
N CYS A 163 17.73 -6.39 9.62
CA CYS A 163 18.63 -5.28 9.93
C CYS A 163 19.27 -5.45 11.33
N ARG A 164 18.47 -5.86 12.33
CA ARG A 164 18.98 -6.14 13.68
C ARG A 164 19.88 -7.37 13.73
N LYS A 165 19.52 -8.46 13.03
CA LYS A 165 20.31 -9.71 13.01
C LYS A 165 21.69 -9.50 12.40
N TYR A 166 21.79 -8.69 11.36
CA TYR A 166 23.04 -8.47 10.61
C TYR A 166 23.72 -7.14 10.94
N GLU A 167 23.27 -6.46 12.00
CA GLU A 167 23.84 -5.19 12.47
C GLU A 167 24.02 -4.16 11.34
N ILE A 168 23.00 -4.06 10.48
CA ILE A 168 23.00 -3.19 9.30
C ILE A 168 23.08 -1.73 9.73
N SER A 169 23.84 -0.92 9.00
CA SER A 169 23.98 0.50 9.30
C SER A 169 22.67 1.27 9.12
N MET A 170 22.55 2.41 9.80
CA MET A 170 21.37 3.28 9.68
C MET A 170 21.16 3.79 8.24
N GLU A 171 22.24 4.01 7.50
CA GLU A 171 22.21 4.45 6.11
C GLU A 171 21.64 3.37 5.19
N GLU A 172 22.13 2.14 5.31
CA GLU A 172 21.62 0.99 4.56
C GLU A 172 20.16 0.68 4.93
N GLU A 173 19.79 0.78 6.21
CA GLU A 173 18.40 0.62 6.65
C GLU A 173 17.48 1.69 6.04
N ALA A 174 17.94 2.94 5.90
CA ALA A 174 17.18 3.99 5.23
C ALA A 174 16.95 3.66 3.75
N VAL A 175 17.96 3.10 3.05
CA VAL A 175 17.83 2.64 1.66
C VAL A 175 16.83 1.49 1.55
N ILE A 176 16.89 0.50 2.44
CA ILE A 176 15.93 -0.62 2.47
C ILE A 176 14.51 -0.09 2.64
N ASN A 177 14.30 0.80 3.61
CA ASN A 177 13.00 1.43 3.86
C ASN A 177 12.52 2.25 2.65
N TYR A 178 13.41 2.94 1.95
CA TYR A 178 13.08 3.66 0.72
C TYR A 178 12.60 2.71 -0.38
N LEU A 179 13.35 1.64 -0.66
CA LEU A 179 12.99 0.63 -1.66
C LEU A 179 11.65 -0.03 -1.35
N LEU A 180 11.41 -0.36 -0.08
CA LEU A 180 10.12 -0.87 0.37
C LEU A 180 8.99 0.11 0.06
N ASN A 181 9.09 1.38 0.49
CA ASN A 181 8.06 2.38 0.18
C ASN A 181 7.79 2.50 -1.32
N GLU A 182 8.85 2.51 -2.14
CA GLU A 182 8.71 2.63 -3.58
C GLU A 182 8.06 1.42 -4.24
N SER A 183 8.24 0.22 -3.68
CA SER A 183 7.59 -1.00 -4.19
C SER A 183 6.07 -0.90 -4.11
N TYR A 184 5.48 -0.46 -2.99
CA TYR A 184 4.02 -0.32 -2.83
C TYR A 184 3.44 0.88 -3.57
N ILE A 185 4.28 1.86 -3.94
CA ILE A 185 3.85 3.06 -4.66
C ILE A 185 3.93 2.87 -6.18
N ARG A 186 5.07 2.42 -6.71
CA ARG A 186 5.32 2.42 -8.15
C ARG A 186 5.00 1.11 -8.83
N THR A 187 4.86 0.03 -8.08
CA THR A 187 4.71 -1.32 -8.62
C THR A 187 3.48 -2.01 -8.07
N VAL A 188 3.16 -3.17 -8.66
CA VAL A 188 2.12 -4.09 -8.17
C VAL A 188 2.72 -5.32 -7.50
N LEU A 189 3.98 -5.26 -7.01
CA LEU A 189 4.66 -6.41 -6.41
C LEU A 189 3.90 -6.98 -5.20
N CYS A 190 3.16 -6.14 -4.47
CA CYS A 190 2.30 -6.57 -3.37
C CYS A 190 1.13 -7.48 -3.80
N LEU A 191 0.84 -7.53 -5.10
CA LEU A 191 -0.14 -8.43 -5.71
C LEU A 191 0.55 -9.63 -6.40
N GLN A 192 1.87 -9.70 -6.43
CA GLN A 192 2.61 -10.75 -7.13
C GLN A 192 3.38 -11.64 -6.15
N TYR A 193 3.91 -11.04 -5.09
CA TYR A 193 4.78 -11.70 -4.12
C TYR A 193 4.33 -11.46 -2.68
N PRO A 194 4.52 -12.43 -1.77
CA PRO A 194 4.34 -12.23 -0.33
C PRO A 194 5.24 -11.11 0.22
N ALA A 195 4.78 -10.43 1.28
CA ALA A 195 5.51 -9.33 1.91
C ALA A 195 6.95 -9.69 2.33
N LYS A 196 7.16 -10.93 2.79
CA LYS A 196 8.50 -11.46 3.13
C LYS A 196 9.44 -11.45 1.92
N ILE A 197 8.96 -11.81 0.72
CA ILE A 197 9.78 -11.82 -0.50
C ILE A 197 10.10 -10.39 -0.94
N ILE A 198 9.13 -9.48 -0.86
CA ILE A 198 9.35 -8.05 -1.18
C ILE A 198 10.39 -7.44 -0.24
N ALA A 199 10.30 -7.73 1.05
CA ALA A 199 11.30 -7.34 2.03
C ALA A 199 12.68 -7.92 1.71
N ALA A 200 12.75 -9.21 1.34
CA ALA A 200 14.00 -9.86 1.00
C ALA A 200 14.63 -9.22 -0.26
N GLY A 201 13.84 -8.90 -1.28
CA GLY A 201 14.31 -8.19 -2.47
C GLY A 201 14.88 -6.80 -2.14
N ALA A 202 14.17 -6.01 -1.33
CA ALA A 202 14.65 -4.70 -0.88
C ALA A 202 15.95 -4.81 -0.06
N PHE A 203 16.03 -5.82 0.82
CA PHE A 203 17.23 -6.12 1.61
C PHE A 203 18.41 -6.44 0.68
N VAL A 204 18.29 -7.45 -0.19
CA VAL A 204 19.36 -7.84 -1.13
C VAL A 204 19.80 -6.64 -1.97
N LEU A 205 18.88 -5.89 -2.56
CA LEU A 205 19.22 -4.76 -3.44
C LEU A 205 20.02 -3.68 -2.71
N ALA A 206 19.72 -3.40 -1.44
CA ALA A 206 20.40 -2.36 -0.68
C ALA A 206 21.81 -2.77 -0.24
N ILE A 207 21.99 -4.05 0.14
CA ILE A 207 23.21 -4.50 0.82
C ILE A 207 23.96 -5.61 0.09
N TYR A 208 23.65 -5.91 -1.17
CA TYR A 208 24.34 -6.94 -1.97
C TYR A 208 25.87 -6.80 -1.95
N GLN A 209 26.37 -5.57 -1.86
CA GLN A 209 27.81 -5.27 -1.83
C GLN A 209 28.46 -5.52 -0.47
N ASN A 210 27.67 -5.74 0.59
CA ASN A 210 28.16 -5.99 1.93
C ASN A 210 28.73 -7.41 2.04
N LYS A 211 30.06 -7.50 2.16
CA LYS A 211 30.82 -8.77 2.17
C LYS A 211 30.66 -9.57 3.47
N ASN A 212 30.06 -8.98 4.51
CA ASN A 212 29.91 -9.61 5.82
C ASN A 212 28.75 -10.61 5.86
N ILE A 213 27.93 -10.69 4.81
CA ILE A 213 26.75 -11.54 4.77
C ILE A 213 27.03 -12.81 3.98
N ASN A 214 26.81 -13.96 4.61
CA ASN A 214 26.81 -15.24 3.93
C ASN A 214 25.50 -15.44 3.16
N TRP A 215 25.45 -14.93 1.92
CA TRP A 215 24.27 -14.96 1.06
C TRP A 215 23.71 -16.37 0.81
N LYS A 216 24.57 -17.40 0.75
CA LYS A 216 24.13 -18.79 0.54
C LYS A 216 23.34 -19.33 1.73
N GLU A 217 23.72 -18.93 2.93
CA GLU A 217 23.04 -19.31 4.17
C GLU A 217 21.76 -18.51 4.37
N TRP A 218 21.81 -17.20 4.10
CA TRP A 218 20.64 -16.32 4.19
C TRP A 218 19.50 -16.75 3.26
N ILE A 219 19.80 -17.11 2.01
CA ILE A 219 18.78 -17.62 1.06
C ILE A 219 18.18 -18.94 1.55
N LYS A 220 18.97 -19.82 2.18
CA LYS A 220 18.45 -21.07 2.76
C LYS A 220 17.52 -20.81 3.96
N GLU A 221 17.87 -19.87 4.84
CA GLU A 221 17.02 -19.48 5.97
C GLU A 221 15.67 -18.90 5.53
N LEU A 222 15.63 -18.30 4.35
CA LEU A 222 14.41 -17.70 3.83
C LEU A 222 13.37 -18.72 3.38
N ASN A 223 13.77 -19.96 3.04
CA ASN A 223 12.93 -20.95 2.35
C ASN A 223 12.25 -20.36 1.09
N ILE A 224 12.91 -19.45 0.38
CA ILE A 224 12.40 -18.80 -0.84
C ILE A 224 13.08 -19.45 -2.05
N SER A 225 12.32 -19.72 -3.12
CA SER A 225 12.90 -20.17 -4.39
C SER A 225 13.76 -19.06 -4.98
N THR A 226 14.98 -19.35 -5.44
CA THR A 226 15.87 -18.34 -6.02
C THR A 226 15.30 -17.66 -7.26
N ASP A 227 14.29 -18.26 -7.89
CA ASP A 227 13.62 -17.73 -9.07
C ASP A 227 12.69 -16.56 -8.72
N ASP A 228 12.17 -16.48 -7.49
CA ASP A 228 11.26 -15.40 -7.05
C ASP A 228 11.98 -14.06 -6.81
N ILE A 229 13.31 -14.09 -6.65
CA ILE A 229 14.14 -12.90 -6.37
C ILE A 229 14.77 -12.33 -7.65
N LYS A 230 14.82 -13.11 -8.75
CA LYS A 230 15.51 -12.75 -10.00
C LYS A 230 14.59 -12.25 -11.13
N GLY A 231 13.29 -12.10 -10.85
CA GLY A 231 12.27 -11.68 -11.82
C GLY A 231 12.31 -10.20 -12.17
#